data_AF-A0A6J5ZB69-F1
#
_entry.id   AF-A0A6J5ZB69-F1
#
_cell.length_a   1.000
_cell.length_b   1.000
_cell.length_c   1.000
_cell.angle_alpha   90.00
_cell.angle_beta   90.00
_cell.angle_gamma   90.00
#
_symmetry.space_group_name_H-M   'P 1'
#
loop_
_entity.id
_entity.type
_entity.pdbx_description
1 polymer ?
#
loop_
_entity_poly.entity_id
_entity_poly.type
_entity_poly.pdbx_seq_one_letter_code
_entity_poly.pdbx_strand_id
1 'polypeptide(L)'
;MADERFEDHLRHPRGQGDVPPGAHCGVAGGAICGDLVRIAVTVDADCVSSVTFAASGCGATTAAASAVVELAQGKPLLDAARIGTHQVSAELGGLSAGKLHAAELAADALARGLGGAAAAEAQVELVPGRVLVAMSGGVDSAVAAHLCAEQNGELPVAVTLELWRDEENDAEGSCCSASAVQRARALAHDLGLPHLTLDLRDAFRAGVVEPWVAGHAAGQTPNPCVRCNGSVRLDAMLDLADRLGCESLATGHYARVGDDGLLRAAVDPAKDQSYMLAALAPESVARMRFPLGEMTKPEVRELAAAAALSVAQTPDSQDLCFLAGTASDSFLAKHGGIEPRPGAIVTAEGVTVGSHSGAHRFTVGQRRGLEIGGVEEPLYVMATDAETNTVTVGTRSELHRSEVALTDVKLYRPAEVVDQARLRSHAPALECRLNGDVLELKKTAWAPAPGQTAVLLSGDRVVGCATIA
;
A
#
# COMPACT_ATOMS: atom_id res chain seq x y z
N MET A 1 28.64 -36.53 -1.22
CA MET A 1 27.93 -37.20 -0.12
C MET A 1 26.69 -36.37 0.15
N ALA A 2 25.51 -36.97 0.33
CA ALA A 2 24.35 -36.21 0.77
C ALA A 2 24.71 -35.58 2.12
N ASP A 3 24.43 -34.27 2.31
CA ASP A 3 24.67 -33.62 3.60
C ASP A 3 23.77 -34.32 4.63
N GLU A 4 24.38 -34.80 5.72
CA GLU A 4 23.68 -35.55 6.76
C GLU A 4 22.54 -34.73 7.38
N ARG A 5 22.66 -33.39 7.39
CA ARG A 5 21.63 -32.49 7.92
C ARG A 5 20.35 -32.50 7.07
N PHE A 6 20.48 -32.48 5.74
CA PHE A 6 19.32 -32.52 4.86
C PHE A 6 18.52 -33.81 5.03
N GLU A 7 19.21 -34.96 5.06
CA GLU A 7 18.56 -36.26 5.23
C GLU A 7 17.93 -36.41 6.61
N ASP A 8 18.55 -35.84 7.64
CA ASP A 8 18.00 -35.83 9.01
C ASP A 8 16.70 -35.04 9.09
N HIS A 9 16.64 -33.81 8.56
CA HIS A 9 15.39 -33.03 8.49
C HIS A 9 14.31 -33.70 7.63
N LEU A 10 14.69 -34.44 6.59
CA LEU A 10 13.75 -35.15 5.73
C LEU A 10 13.16 -36.40 6.40
N ARG A 11 13.97 -37.17 7.12
CA ARG A 11 13.55 -38.45 7.73
C ARG A 11 13.03 -38.30 9.15
N HIS A 12 13.49 -37.27 9.86
CA HIS A 12 13.14 -36.93 11.23
C HIS A 12 12.72 -35.45 11.33
N PRO A 13 11.60 -35.06 10.67
CA PRO A 13 11.16 -33.67 10.67
C PRO A 13 10.72 -33.21 12.06
N ARG A 14 11.18 -32.02 12.46
CA ARG A 14 10.80 -31.34 13.70
C ARG A 14 9.51 -30.56 13.52
N GLY A 15 8.56 -30.71 14.44
CA GLY A 15 7.34 -29.90 14.46
C GLY A 15 6.36 -30.20 13.32
N GLN A 16 6.49 -31.32 12.62
CA GLN A 16 5.48 -31.75 11.65
C GLN A 16 4.21 -32.20 12.38
N GLY A 17 3.06 -31.62 12.06
CA GLY A 17 1.80 -32.02 12.67
C GLY A 17 0.71 -30.95 12.67
N ASP A 18 -0.15 -31.04 13.68
CA ASP A 18 -1.33 -30.19 13.82
C ASP A 18 -0.98 -28.74 14.18
N VAL A 19 -1.95 -27.86 13.95
CA VAL A 19 -1.87 -26.43 14.27
C VAL A 19 -2.22 -26.24 15.74
N PRO A 20 -1.32 -25.68 16.57
CA PRO A 20 -1.61 -25.39 17.96
C PRO A 20 -2.79 -24.42 18.11
N PRO A 21 -3.60 -24.52 19.17
CA PRO A 21 -4.63 -23.53 19.47
C PRO A 21 -4.02 -22.12 19.57
N GLY A 22 -4.67 -21.13 18.95
CA GLY A 22 -4.19 -19.75 18.92
C GLY A 22 -3.03 -19.49 17.96
N ALA A 23 -2.54 -20.49 17.23
CA ALA A 23 -1.46 -20.28 16.28
C ALA A 23 -1.89 -19.51 15.03
N HIS A 24 -1.02 -18.62 14.56
CA HIS A 24 -1.18 -17.87 13.32
C HIS A 24 -0.48 -18.62 12.19
N CYS A 25 -1.22 -18.86 11.11
CA CYS A 25 -0.74 -19.67 10.00
C CYS A 25 -0.29 -18.80 8.84
N GLY A 26 0.95 -19.02 8.39
CA GLY A 26 1.40 -18.57 7.08
C GLY A 26 1.40 -19.72 6.08
N VAL A 27 0.98 -19.44 4.86
CA VAL A 27 0.92 -20.42 3.76
C VAL A 27 1.65 -19.88 2.55
N ALA A 28 2.49 -20.71 1.94
CA ALA A 28 3.23 -20.39 0.72
C ALA A 28 3.26 -21.60 -0.23
N GLY A 29 3.15 -21.34 -1.54
CA GLY A 29 3.20 -22.36 -2.61
C GLY A 29 1.89 -22.54 -3.38
N GLY A 30 1.77 -23.64 -4.11
CA GLY A 30 0.54 -24.11 -4.77
C GLY A 30 0.37 -23.83 -6.27
N ALA A 31 1.08 -22.87 -6.87
CA ALA A 31 0.77 -22.40 -8.23
C ALA A 31 1.62 -23.01 -9.37
N ILE A 32 2.91 -23.32 -9.15
CA ILE A 32 3.85 -23.68 -10.24
C ILE A 32 4.45 -25.08 -10.07
N CYS A 33 4.94 -25.39 -8.87
CA CYS A 33 5.60 -26.66 -8.56
C CYS A 33 4.68 -27.68 -7.88
N GLY A 34 3.50 -27.26 -7.42
CA GLY A 34 2.60 -28.07 -6.57
C GLY A 34 3.04 -28.20 -5.12
N ASP A 35 4.23 -27.71 -4.75
CA ASP A 35 4.68 -27.66 -3.37
C ASP A 35 3.85 -26.65 -2.58
N LEU A 36 3.53 -27.00 -1.34
CA LEU A 36 2.78 -26.16 -0.40
C LEU A 36 3.37 -26.34 0.99
N VAL A 37 3.62 -25.23 1.66
CA VAL A 37 4.04 -25.20 3.07
C VAL A 37 3.05 -24.35 3.85
N ARG A 38 2.62 -24.87 4.99
CA ARG A 38 1.96 -24.13 6.05
C ARG A 38 2.83 -24.18 7.29
N ILE A 39 3.15 -23.02 7.85
CA ILE A 39 3.82 -22.89 9.15
C ILE A 39 2.85 -22.19 10.11
N ALA A 40 2.68 -22.77 11.28
CA ALA A 40 1.86 -22.23 12.36
C ALA A 40 2.76 -21.76 13.49
N VAL A 41 2.54 -20.53 13.95
CA VAL A 41 3.38 -19.88 14.96
C VAL A 41 2.52 -19.38 16.11
N THR A 42 2.97 -19.60 17.35
CA THR A 42 2.48 -18.87 18.53
C THR A 42 3.59 -17.99 19.09
N VAL A 43 3.22 -16.85 19.65
CA VAL A 43 4.14 -15.91 20.30
C VAL A 43 3.65 -15.67 21.71
N ASP A 44 4.56 -15.79 22.68
CA ASP A 44 4.32 -15.37 24.06
C ASP A 44 5.21 -14.15 24.34
N ALA A 45 4.57 -13.00 24.52
CA ALA A 45 5.20 -11.68 24.61
C ALA A 45 6.14 -11.37 23.43
N ASP A 46 7.46 -11.55 23.61
CA ASP A 46 8.50 -11.28 22.61
C ASP A 46 9.19 -12.55 22.09
N CYS A 47 8.69 -13.74 22.44
CA CYS A 47 9.32 -15.03 22.13
C CYS A 47 8.41 -15.93 21.29
N VAL A 48 8.98 -16.62 20.31
CA VAL A 48 8.28 -17.63 19.52
C VAL A 48 8.13 -18.91 20.34
N SER A 49 6.95 -19.09 20.97
CA SER A 49 6.70 -20.19 21.91
C SER A 49 6.51 -21.55 21.25
N SER A 50 5.92 -21.61 20.05
CA SER A 50 5.79 -22.86 19.29
C SER A 50 5.81 -22.61 17.79
N VAL A 51 6.44 -23.52 17.05
CA VAL A 51 6.37 -23.56 15.59
C VAL A 51 6.01 -24.97 15.16
N THR A 52 4.95 -25.13 14.37
CA THR A 52 4.63 -26.39 13.70
C THR A 52 4.46 -26.19 12.21
N PHE A 53 4.51 -27.28 11.44
CA PHE A 53 4.32 -27.21 10.01
C PHE A 53 3.52 -28.37 9.43
N ALA A 54 2.91 -28.10 8.28
CA ALA A 54 2.43 -29.12 7.35
C ALA A 54 2.97 -28.78 5.96
N ALA A 55 3.51 -29.77 5.26
CA ALA A 55 4.05 -29.60 3.92
C ALA A 55 3.57 -30.71 2.99
N SER A 56 3.34 -30.37 1.72
CA SER A 56 3.08 -31.31 0.64
C SER A 56 3.94 -30.95 -0.57
N GLY A 57 4.31 -31.95 -1.38
CA GLY A 57 5.17 -31.77 -2.54
C GLY A 57 6.51 -32.48 -2.38
N CYS A 58 7.61 -31.83 -2.78
CA CYS A 58 8.93 -32.46 -2.77
C CYS A 58 9.52 -32.61 -1.35
N GLY A 59 10.44 -33.58 -1.17
CA GLY A 59 11.09 -33.79 0.13
C GLY A 59 11.94 -32.61 0.62
N ALA A 60 12.47 -31.79 -0.30
CA ALA A 60 13.20 -30.58 0.09
C ALA A 60 12.29 -29.57 0.82
N THR A 61 11.00 -29.55 0.49
CA THR A 61 9.99 -28.71 1.11
C THR A 61 9.69 -29.14 2.54
N THR A 62 9.58 -30.45 2.80
CA THR A 62 9.49 -30.99 4.16
C THR A 62 10.75 -30.67 4.98
N ALA A 63 11.93 -30.88 4.41
CA ALA A 63 13.20 -30.59 5.09
C ALA A 63 13.34 -29.10 5.43
N ALA A 64 13.01 -28.21 4.49
CA ALA A 64 13.05 -26.76 4.70
C ALA A 64 12.06 -26.28 5.77
N ALA A 65 10.83 -26.80 5.78
CA ALA A 65 9.87 -26.47 6.82
C ALA A 65 10.32 -26.99 8.20
N SER A 66 10.92 -28.18 8.26
CA SER A 66 11.52 -28.68 9.49
C SER A 66 12.70 -27.83 9.97
N ALA A 67 13.55 -27.34 9.07
CA ALA A 67 14.67 -26.47 9.43
C ALA A 67 14.18 -25.13 9.99
N VAL A 68 13.09 -24.58 9.45
CA VAL A 68 12.46 -23.38 10.01
C VAL A 68 12.03 -23.60 11.47
N VAL A 69 11.40 -24.74 11.79
CA VAL A 69 11.00 -25.04 13.18
C VAL A 69 12.21 -24.99 14.11
N GLU A 70 13.30 -25.66 13.74
CA GLU A 70 14.54 -25.70 14.54
C GLU A 70 15.19 -24.31 14.69
N LEU A 71 15.18 -23.51 13.63
CA LEU A 71 15.76 -22.16 13.65
C LEU A 71 14.93 -21.15 14.46
N ALA A 72 13.60 -21.27 14.46
CA ALA A 72 12.69 -20.25 14.98
C ALA A 72 12.18 -20.53 16.41
N GLN A 73 11.96 -21.79 16.77
CA GLN A 73 11.31 -22.11 18.05
C GLN A 73 12.17 -21.67 19.26
N GLY A 74 11.54 -20.98 20.20
CA GLY A 74 12.18 -20.47 21.41
C GLY A 74 13.07 -19.23 21.19
N LYS A 75 13.08 -18.66 19.98
CA LYS A 75 13.83 -17.43 19.70
C LYS A 75 13.01 -16.17 19.97
N PRO A 76 13.66 -15.04 20.27
CA PRO A 76 13.01 -13.74 20.21
C PRO A 76 12.34 -13.53 18.84
N LEU A 77 11.16 -12.93 18.83
CA LEU A 77 10.33 -12.72 17.64
C LEU A 77 11.10 -12.03 16.51
N LEU A 78 11.81 -10.96 16.84
CA LEU A 78 12.60 -10.21 15.85
C LEU A 78 13.82 -10.99 15.37
N ASP A 79 14.36 -11.93 16.16
CA ASP A 79 15.44 -12.80 15.68
C ASP A 79 14.91 -13.88 14.75
N ALA A 80 13.73 -14.45 15.06
CA ALA A 80 13.05 -15.38 14.17
C ALA A 80 12.66 -14.72 12.83
N ALA A 81 12.30 -13.44 12.83
CA ALA A 81 12.01 -12.65 11.64
C ALA A 81 13.23 -12.42 10.71
N ARG A 82 14.45 -12.78 11.14
CA ARG A 82 15.67 -12.75 10.31
C ARG A 82 15.91 -14.05 9.55
N ILE A 83 15.09 -15.08 9.79
CA ILE A 83 15.23 -16.38 9.13
C ILE A 83 14.72 -16.26 7.68
N GLY A 84 15.65 -16.13 6.76
CA GLY A 84 15.41 -16.09 5.32
C GLY A 84 15.84 -17.37 4.61
N THR A 85 15.76 -17.34 3.28
CA THR A 85 16.17 -18.44 2.39
C THR A 85 17.60 -18.90 2.67
N HIS A 86 18.52 -17.96 2.93
CA HIS A 86 19.92 -18.29 3.19
C HIS A 86 20.12 -19.04 4.52
N GLN A 87 19.44 -18.64 5.59
CA GLN A 87 19.52 -19.31 6.89
C GLN A 87 18.94 -20.72 6.81
N VAL A 88 17.77 -20.88 6.17
CA VAL A 88 17.15 -22.21 5.97
C VAL A 88 18.04 -23.11 5.11
N SER A 89 18.61 -22.57 4.03
CA SER A 89 19.54 -23.31 3.18
C SER A 89 20.80 -23.74 3.94
N ALA A 90 21.38 -22.84 4.75
CA ALA A 90 22.58 -23.13 5.53
C ALA A 90 22.35 -24.19 6.61
N GLU A 91 21.18 -24.19 7.26
CA GLU A 91 20.78 -25.21 8.23
C GLU A 91 20.76 -26.60 7.57
N LEU A 92 20.24 -26.67 6.35
CA LEU A 92 20.18 -27.90 5.56
C LEU A 92 21.49 -28.32 4.89
N GLY A 93 22.60 -27.62 5.16
CA GLY A 93 23.89 -27.97 4.56
C GLY A 93 24.23 -27.28 3.26
N GLY A 94 23.44 -26.28 2.86
CA GLY A 94 23.55 -25.62 1.57
C GLY A 94 22.74 -26.36 0.52
N LEU A 95 21.55 -25.83 0.22
CA LEU A 95 20.72 -26.33 -0.85
C LEU A 95 21.32 -25.98 -2.23
N SER A 96 21.16 -26.91 -3.17
CA SER A 96 21.47 -26.63 -4.58
C SER A 96 20.47 -25.63 -5.16
N ALA A 97 20.85 -24.96 -6.26
CA ALA A 97 19.99 -23.96 -6.93
C ALA A 97 18.56 -24.48 -7.22
N GLY A 98 18.43 -25.73 -7.66
CA GLY A 98 17.12 -26.35 -7.95
C GLY A 98 16.27 -26.68 -6.70
N LYS A 99 16.82 -26.56 -5.49
CA LYS A 99 16.12 -26.80 -4.22
C LYS A 99 15.93 -25.53 -3.39
N LEU A 100 16.56 -24.40 -3.74
CA LEU A 100 16.45 -23.15 -2.99
C LEU A 100 15.00 -22.65 -2.87
N HIS A 101 14.17 -22.92 -3.88
CA HIS A 101 12.75 -22.61 -3.85
C HIS A 101 12.02 -23.18 -2.62
N ALA A 102 12.40 -24.38 -2.14
CA ALA A 102 11.82 -24.97 -0.94
C ALA A 102 12.11 -24.13 0.32
N ALA A 103 13.32 -23.59 0.42
CA ALA A 103 13.70 -22.67 1.50
C ALA A 103 12.97 -21.33 1.39
N GLU A 104 12.76 -20.81 0.18
CA GLU A 104 11.98 -19.58 -0.04
C GLU A 104 10.52 -19.72 0.41
N LEU A 105 9.89 -20.87 0.08
CA LEU A 105 8.52 -21.18 0.48
C LEU A 105 8.41 -21.32 2.01
N ALA A 106 9.32 -22.07 2.63
CA ALA A 106 9.32 -22.24 4.09
C ALA A 106 9.54 -20.90 4.81
N ALA A 107 10.49 -20.08 4.35
CA ALA A 107 10.67 -18.75 4.91
C ALA A 107 9.44 -17.85 4.69
N ASP A 108 8.66 -18.05 3.62
CA ASP A 108 7.52 -17.17 3.28
C ASP A 108 6.32 -17.48 4.15
N ALA A 109 6.06 -18.78 4.32
CA ALA A 109 5.11 -19.26 5.31
C ALA A 109 5.51 -18.83 6.74
N LEU A 110 6.81 -18.83 7.09
CA LEU A 110 7.25 -18.30 8.39
C LEU A 110 6.96 -16.80 8.54
N ALA A 111 7.37 -15.97 7.58
CA ALA A 111 7.22 -14.51 7.66
C ALA A 111 5.75 -14.08 7.79
N ARG A 112 4.84 -14.77 7.08
CA ARG A 112 3.38 -14.59 7.20
C ARG A 112 2.86 -15.00 8.58
N GLY A 113 3.28 -16.17 9.08
CA GLY A 113 2.86 -16.68 10.40
C GLY A 113 3.34 -15.77 11.53
N LEU A 114 4.61 -15.34 11.48
CA LEU A 114 5.17 -14.38 12.43
C LEU A 114 4.46 -13.03 12.37
N GLY A 115 4.13 -12.52 11.17
CA GLY A 115 3.43 -11.25 11.03
C GLY A 115 2.02 -11.27 11.63
N GLY A 116 1.27 -12.36 11.43
CA GLY A 116 -0.04 -12.57 12.07
C GLY A 116 0.06 -12.64 13.60
N ALA A 117 1.00 -13.44 14.11
CA ALA A 117 1.23 -13.55 15.55
C ALA A 117 1.70 -12.22 16.18
N ALA A 118 2.59 -11.50 15.50
CA ALA A 118 3.08 -10.20 15.93
C ALA A 118 1.94 -9.17 16.03
N ALA A 119 1.08 -9.11 15.01
CA ALA A 119 -0.04 -8.18 14.98
C ALA A 119 -1.13 -8.51 16.01
N ALA A 120 -1.26 -9.77 16.43
CA ALA A 120 -2.27 -10.18 17.39
C ALA A 120 -1.78 -10.12 18.84
N GLU A 121 -0.57 -10.62 19.11
CA GLU A 121 -0.16 -11.08 20.45
C GLU A 121 1.16 -10.48 20.94
N ALA A 122 2.02 -9.95 20.05
CA ALA A 122 3.34 -9.49 20.48
C ALA A 122 3.28 -8.32 21.46
N GLN A 123 4.18 -8.38 22.45
CA GLN A 123 4.39 -7.37 23.48
C GLN A 123 5.89 -7.17 23.68
N VAL A 124 6.52 -6.48 22.72
CA VAL A 124 7.93 -6.14 22.82
C VAL A 124 8.08 -4.77 23.46
N GLU A 125 8.95 -4.65 24.46
CA GLU A 125 9.22 -3.37 25.12
C GLU A 125 9.73 -2.33 24.11
N LEU A 126 9.29 -1.08 24.30
CA LEU A 126 9.74 0.06 23.49
C LEU A 126 11.25 0.20 23.57
N VAL A 127 11.91 0.22 22.41
CA VAL A 127 13.35 0.47 22.31
C VAL A 127 13.58 1.79 21.58
N PRO A 128 14.20 2.80 22.23
CA PRO A 128 14.55 4.06 21.58
C PRO A 128 15.36 3.83 20.29
N GLY A 129 14.99 4.54 19.22
CA GLY A 129 15.62 4.39 17.91
C GLY A 129 15.16 3.18 17.09
N ARG A 130 14.30 2.31 17.63
CA ARG A 130 13.69 1.24 16.83
C ARG A 130 12.64 1.83 15.89
N VAL A 131 12.74 1.47 14.61
CA VAL A 131 11.88 2.01 13.55
C VAL A 131 11.28 0.87 12.75
N LEU A 132 9.95 0.84 12.61
CA LEU A 132 9.31 -0.04 11.65
C LEU A 132 9.46 0.58 10.26
N VAL A 133 9.90 -0.17 9.25
CA VAL A 133 10.13 0.33 7.90
C VAL A 133 9.21 -0.41 6.92
N ALA A 134 8.32 0.33 6.26
CA ALA A 134 7.42 -0.22 5.27
C ALA A 134 8.15 -0.49 3.94
N MET A 135 8.19 -1.76 3.52
CA MET A 135 8.87 -2.22 2.32
C MET A 135 7.90 -2.83 1.31
N SER A 136 7.74 -2.17 0.15
CA SER A 136 6.84 -2.59 -0.94
C SER A 136 7.55 -3.39 -2.04
N GLY A 137 8.86 -3.63 -1.90
CA GLY A 137 9.68 -4.29 -2.92
C GLY A 137 10.03 -3.39 -4.11
N GLY A 138 9.72 -2.08 -4.02
CA GLY A 138 10.15 -1.06 -4.97
C GLY A 138 11.35 -0.25 -4.48
N VAL A 139 11.98 0.48 -5.40
CA VAL A 139 13.23 1.23 -5.15
C VAL A 139 13.11 2.24 -4.00
N ASP A 140 11.98 2.95 -3.88
CA ASP A 140 11.83 4.01 -2.88
C ASP A 140 11.84 3.45 -1.46
N SER A 141 11.08 2.38 -1.24
CA SER A 141 11.05 1.71 0.06
C SER A 141 12.37 1.01 0.40
N ALA A 142 13.10 0.52 -0.62
CA ALA A 142 14.41 -0.09 -0.45
C ALA A 142 15.47 0.94 -0.01
N VAL A 143 15.47 2.12 -0.64
CA VAL A 143 16.36 3.22 -0.26
C VAL A 143 16.00 3.76 1.12
N ALA A 144 14.71 3.90 1.44
CA ALA A 144 14.29 4.29 2.78
C ALA A 144 14.77 3.31 3.86
N ALA A 145 14.67 2.00 3.61
CA ALA A 145 15.19 0.97 4.51
C ALA A 145 16.71 1.03 4.64
N HIS A 146 17.44 1.20 3.53
CA HIS A 146 18.88 1.37 3.53
C HIS A 146 19.32 2.60 4.35
N LEU A 147 18.66 3.75 4.17
CA LEU A 147 18.95 4.96 4.94
C LEU A 147 18.73 4.77 6.45
N CYS A 148 17.65 4.09 6.84
CA CYS A 148 17.43 3.74 8.26
C CYS A 148 18.49 2.76 8.78
N ALA A 149 18.95 1.80 7.97
CA ALA A 149 19.97 0.85 8.37
C ALA A 149 21.36 1.47 8.55
N GLU A 150 21.71 2.47 7.73
CA GLU A 150 22.98 3.21 7.83
C GLU A 150 22.99 4.26 8.96
N GLN A 151 21.82 4.63 9.48
CA GLN A 151 21.75 5.67 10.50
C GLN A 151 22.17 5.13 11.87
N ASN A 152 23.24 5.71 12.42
CA ASN A 152 23.76 5.33 13.73
C ASN A 152 22.70 5.42 14.83
N GLY A 153 22.51 4.32 15.57
CA GLY A 153 21.58 4.24 16.69
C GLY A 153 20.16 3.83 16.30
N GLU A 154 19.86 3.64 15.01
CA GLU A 154 18.57 3.10 14.58
C GLU A 154 18.57 1.57 14.57
N LEU A 155 17.40 1.00 14.87
CA LEU A 155 17.16 -0.44 14.84
C LEU A 155 15.97 -0.72 13.91
N PRO A 156 16.19 -0.74 12.58
CA PRO A 156 15.11 -0.97 11.64
C PRO A 156 14.55 -2.39 11.70
N VAL A 157 13.22 -2.48 11.64
CA VAL A 157 12.44 -3.70 11.46
C VAL A 157 11.61 -3.54 10.20
N ALA A 158 11.79 -4.42 9.22
CA ALA A 158 11.06 -4.34 7.96
C ALA A 158 9.67 -4.98 8.07
N VAL A 159 8.68 -4.37 7.43
CA VAL A 159 7.35 -4.96 7.23
C VAL A 159 6.91 -4.81 5.79
N THR A 160 6.28 -5.86 5.25
CA THR A 160 5.58 -5.82 3.98
C THR A 160 4.10 -6.14 4.20
N LEU A 161 3.22 -5.45 3.46
CA LEU A 161 1.78 -5.63 3.55
C LEU A 161 1.27 -6.46 2.37
N GLU A 162 0.41 -7.44 2.65
CA GLU A 162 -0.44 -8.07 1.64
C GLU A 162 -1.81 -7.39 1.65
N LEU A 163 -2.08 -6.56 0.63
CA LEU A 163 -3.32 -5.78 0.57
C LEU A 163 -4.37 -6.38 -0.36
N TRP A 164 -3.95 -7.02 -1.46
CA TRP A 164 -4.87 -7.53 -2.45
C TRP A 164 -4.27 -8.69 -3.24
N ARG A 165 -5.10 -9.68 -3.54
CA ARG A 165 -4.78 -10.79 -4.45
C ARG A 165 -6.05 -11.15 -5.21
N ASP A 166 -5.97 -11.10 -6.52
CA ASP A 166 -7.01 -11.56 -7.44
C ASP A 166 -6.30 -12.41 -8.51
N GLU A 167 -6.95 -13.48 -8.97
CA GLU A 167 -6.39 -14.41 -9.96
C GLU A 167 -6.18 -13.76 -11.34
N GLU A 168 -6.94 -12.71 -11.66
CA GLU A 168 -6.83 -11.97 -12.92
C GLU A 168 -5.78 -10.85 -12.87
N ASN A 169 -5.27 -10.51 -11.69
CA ASN A 169 -4.26 -9.47 -11.54
C ASN A 169 -2.92 -9.96 -12.09
N ASP A 170 -2.16 -9.05 -12.68
CA ASP A 170 -0.77 -9.33 -13.03
C ASP A 170 0.02 -9.63 -11.75
N ALA A 171 0.55 -10.85 -11.66
CA ALA A 171 1.36 -11.33 -10.55
C ALA A 171 2.68 -10.55 -10.36
N GLU A 172 3.05 -9.69 -11.32
CA GLU A 172 4.20 -8.79 -11.23
C GLU A 172 3.82 -7.30 -11.26
N GLY A 173 2.60 -6.97 -11.66
CA GLY A 173 2.14 -5.60 -11.91
C GLY A 173 1.76 -4.77 -10.68
N SER A 174 1.71 -5.38 -9.49
CA SER A 174 1.38 -4.69 -8.23
C SER A 174 2.49 -4.72 -7.21
N CYS A 175 2.65 -3.63 -6.46
CA CYS A 175 3.52 -3.56 -5.28
C CYS A 175 3.12 -4.52 -4.15
N CYS A 176 1.92 -5.11 -4.21
CA CYS A 176 1.41 -6.09 -3.25
C CYS A 176 1.40 -7.52 -3.81
N SER A 177 2.02 -7.76 -4.97
CA SER A 177 2.07 -9.10 -5.56
C SER A 177 2.94 -10.05 -4.75
N ALA A 178 2.75 -11.36 -4.92
CA ALA A 178 3.56 -12.38 -4.23
C ALA A 178 5.06 -12.20 -4.53
N SER A 179 5.40 -11.85 -5.77
CA SER A 179 6.80 -11.58 -6.17
C SER A 179 7.34 -10.29 -5.54
N ALA A 180 6.53 -9.24 -5.39
CA ALA A 180 6.92 -8.02 -4.70
C ALA A 180 7.21 -8.28 -3.21
N VAL A 181 6.38 -9.08 -2.53
CA VAL A 181 6.58 -9.48 -1.13
C VAL A 181 7.88 -10.27 -0.96
N GLN A 182 8.12 -11.23 -1.85
CA GLN A 182 9.36 -12.01 -1.83
C GLN A 182 10.60 -11.14 -2.04
N ARG A 183 10.56 -10.21 -3.01
CA ARG A 183 11.66 -9.26 -3.24
C ARG A 183 11.90 -8.35 -2.03
N ALA A 184 10.83 -7.82 -1.42
CA ALA A 184 10.94 -6.93 -0.27
C ALA A 184 11.64 -7.62 0.91
N ARG A 185 11.23 -8.86 1.20
CA ARG A 185 11.83 -9.70 2.24
C ARG A 185 13.29 -10.03 1.95
N ALA A 186 13.60 -10.47 0.73
CA ALA A 186 14.97 -10.80 0.36
C ALA A 186 15.89 -9.58 0.55
N LEU A 187 15.46 -8.40 0.10
CA LEU A 187 16.21 -7.16 0.29
C LEU A 187 16.36 -6.79 1.78
N ALA A 188 15.31 -6.98 2.59
CA ALA A 188 15.39 -6.75 4.03
C ALA A 188 16.44 -7.67 4.67
N HIS A 189 16.47 -8.95 4.31
CA HIS A 189 17.44 -9.92 4.82
C HIS A 189 18.87 -9.64 4.32
N ASP A 190 19.04 -9.17 3.07
CA ASP A 190 20.34 -8.74 2.52
C ASP A 190 20.89 -7.53 3.29
N LEU A 191 20.02 -6.62 3.73
CA LEU A 191 20.34 -5.51 4.62
C LEU A 191 20.53 -5.95 6.09
N GLY A 192 20.37 -7.24 6.39
CA GLY A 192 20.46 -7.77 7.74
C GLY A 192 19.33 -7.26 8.65
N LEU A 193 18.12 -7.07 8.12
CA LEU A 193 16.95 -6.60 8.86
C LEU A 193 15.99 -7.75 9.20
N PRO A 194 15.32 -7.74 10.36
CA PRO A 194 14.18 -8.61 10.59
C PRO A 194 13.04 -8.20 9.67
N HIS A 195 12.29 -9.17 9.13
CA HIS A 195 11.19 -8.92 8.19
C HIS A 195 9.92 -9.67 8.60
N LEU A 196 8.79 -8.97 8.56
CA LEU A 196 7.46 -9.52 8.80
C LEU A 196 6.54 -9.26 7.60
N THR A 197 5.59 -10.16 7.38
CA THR A 197 4.51 -9.96 6.39
C THR A 197 3.17 -9.83 7.09
N LEU A 198 2.53 -8.66 6.97
CA LEU A 198 1.22 -8.40 7.54
C LEU A 198 0.14 -8.57 6.49
N ASP A 199 -0.82 -9.45 6.74
CA ASP A 199 -2.00 -9.64 5.90
C ASP A 199 -3.09 -8.65 6.28
N LEU A 200 -3.44 -7.75 5.35
CA LEU A 200 -4.52 -6.78 5.50
C LEU A 200 -5.56 -6.92 4.39
N ARG A 201 -5.65 -8.06 3.71
CA ARG A 201 -6.53 -8.22 2.54
C ARG A 201 -7.99 -7.91 2.84
N ASP A 202 -8.50 -8.41 3.97
CA ASP A 202 -9.90 -8.18 4.37
C ASP A 202 -10.13 -6.73 4.77
N ALA A 203 -9.23 -6.16 5.59
CA ALA A 203 -9.30 -4.76 6.00
C ALA A 203 -9.17 -3.80 4.80
N PHE A 204 -8.33 -4.13 3.82
CA PHE A 204 -8.17 -3.36 2.60
C PHE A 204 -9.38 -3.47 1.67
N ARG A 205 -9.98 -4.66 1.54
CA ARG A 205 -11.23 -4.84 0.79
C ARG A 205 -12.33 -3.95 1.37
N ALA A 206 -12.61 -4.08 2.66
CA ALA A 206 -13.67 -3.34 3.34
C ALA A 206 -13.36 -1.83 3.43
N GLY A 207 -12.11 -1.47 3.69
CA GLY A 207 -11.70 -0.10 3.95
C GLY A 207 -11.36 0.70 2.69
N VAL A 208 -11.07 0.07 1.55
CA VAL A 208 -10.59 0.76 0.33
C VAL A 208 -11.37 0.36 -0.90
N VAL A 209 -11.46 -0.94 -1.19
CA VAL A 209 -12.04 -1.43 -2.45
C VAL A 209 -13.55 -1.24 -2.48
N GLU A 210 -14.26 -1.67 -1.44
CA GLU A 210 -15.72 -1.54 -1.36
C GLU A 210 -16.18 -0.08 -1.40
N PRO A 211 -15.58 0.87 -0.63
CA PRO A 211 -15.90 2.30 -0.76
C PRO A 211 -15.59 2.87 -2.14
N TRP A 212 -14.51 2.41 -2.79
CA TRP A 212 -14.15 2.85 -4.13
C TRP A 212 -15.20 2.38 -5.17
N VAL A 213 -15.62 1.12 -5.10
CA VAL A 213 -16.70 0.58 -5.93
C VAL A 213 -18.02 1.32 -5.67
N ALA A 214 -18.38 1.54 -4.40
CA ALA A 214 -19.61 2.24 -4.02
C ALA A 214 -19.61 3.71 -4.52
N GLY A 215 -18.47 4.39 -4.46
CA GLY A 215 -18.34 5.75 -5.00
C GLY A 215 -18.57 5.80 -6.52
N HIS A 216 -18.01 4.85 -7.27
CA HIS A 216 -18.28 4.73 -8.71
C HIS A 216 -19.75 4.39 -8.99
N ALA A 217 -20.37 3.51 -8.19
CA ALA A 217 -21.79 3.21 -8.28
C ALA A 217 -22.68 4.44 -8.00
N ALA A 218 -22.18 5.39 -7.21
CA ALA A 218 -22.83 6.68 -6.95
C ALA A 218 -22.46 7.78 -7.97
N GLY A 219 -21.72 7.46 -9.03
CA GLY A 219 -21.29 8.44 -10.04
C GLY A 219 -20.17 9.39 -9.56
N GLN A 220 -19.48 9.05 -8.49
CA GLN A 220 -18.34 9.82 -7.96
C GLN A 220 -17.01 9.30 -8.52
N THR A 221 -15.93 10.06 -8.30
CA THR A 221 -14.55 9.65 -8.62
C THR A 221 -13.74 9.55 -7.32
N PRO A 222 -13.87 8.46 -6.55
CA PRO A 222 -13.21 8.31 -5.26
C PRO A 222 -11.69 8.21 -5.36
N ASN A 223 -10.97 8.75 -4.37
CA ASN A 223 -9.52 8.56 -4.21
C ASN A 223 -9.20 7.42 -3.20
N PRO A 224 -8.81 6.23 -3.66
CA PRO A 224 -8.57 5.09 -2.76
C PRO A 224 -7.24 5.20 -1.99
N CYS A 225 -6.25 5.93 -2.51
CA CYS A 225 -4.93 6.03 -1.91
C CYS A 225 -4.93 6.86 -0.62
N VAL A 226 -5.65 7.99 -0.62
CA VAL A 226 -5.82 8.83 0.58
C VAL A 226 -6.48 8.04 1.70
N ARG A 227 -7.52 7.26 1.38
CA ARG A 227 -8.22 6.40 2.33
C ARG A 227 -7.33 5.26 2.84
N CYS A 228 -6.63 4.56 1.92
CA CYS A 228 -5.70 3.48 2.26
C CYS A 228 -4.62 3.96 3.25
N ASN A 229 -3.98 5.09 2.96
CA ASN A 229 -2.97 5.67 3.84
C ASN A 229 -3.57 6.21 5.15
N GLY A 230 -4.75 6.82 5.09
CA GLY A 230 -5.34 7.53 6.22
C GLY A 230 -5.98 6.65 7.30
N SER A 231 -6.45 5.44 6.97
CA SER A 231 -7.21 4.62 7.93
C SER A 231 -7.08 3.10 7.76
N VAL A 232 -6.13 2.61 6.96
CA VAL A 232 -5.98 1.16 6.71
C VAL A 232 -4.53 0.75 6.91
N ARG A 233 -3.64 1.13 5.98
CA ARG A 233 -2.29 0.57 5.95
C ARG A 233 -1.36 1.19 6.99
N LEU A 234 -1.42 2.51 7.18
CA LEU A 234 -0.49 3.21 8.07
C LEU A 234 -0.90 2.99 9.53
N ASP A 235 -2.20 3.02 9.82
CA ASP A 235 -2.72 2.69 11.16
C ASP A 235 -2.34 1.26 11.57
N ALA A 236 -2.58 0.27 10.71
CA ALA A 236 -2.19 -1.11 11.01
C ALA A 236 -0.67 -1.28 11.21
N MET A 237 0.15 -0.50 10.50
CA MET A 237 1.60 -0.50 10.71
C MET A 237 2.02 0.25 11.97
N LEU A 238 1.33 1.31 12.38
CA LEU A 238 1.58 1.99 13.65
C LEU A 238 1.20 1.09 14.83
N ASP A 239 0.07 0.37 14.73
CA ASP A 239 -0.33 -0.63 15.72
C ASP A 239 0.71 -1.77 15.83
N LEU A 240 1.21 -2.24 14.68
CA LEU A 240 2.30 -3.22 14.66
C LEU A 240 3.60 -2.62 15.24
N ALA A 241 3.91 -1.37 14.95
CA ALA A 241 5.07 -0.67 15.48
C ALA A 241 5.00 -0.64 17.03
N ASP A 242 3.83 -0.37 17.60
CA ASP A 242 3.63 -0.41 19.07
C ASP A 242 3.89 -1.80 19.65
N ARG A 243 3.35 -2.84 19.02
CA ARG A 243 3.53 -4.24 19.46
C ARG A 243 4.98 -4.71 19.39
N LEU A 244 5.74 -4.17 18.45
CA LEU A 244 7.15 -4.48 18.25
C LEU A 244 8.09 -3.51 18.99
N GLY A 245 7.56 -2.62 19.81
CA GLY A 245 8.35 -1.64 20.57
C GLY A 245 9.11 -0.67 19.67
N CYS A 246 8.57 -0.33 18.50
CA CYS A 246 9.11 0.66 17.58
C CYS A 246 8.62 2.06 17.95
N GLU A 247 9.55 3.00 18.05
CA GLU A 247 9.26 4.41 18.33
C GLU A 247 8.57 5.10 17.15
N SER A 248 8.95 4.73 15.92
CA SER A 248 8.50 5.39 14.69
C SER A 248 8.24 4.42 13.54
N LEU A 249 7.56 4.92 12.52
CA LEU A 249 7.28 4.23 11.25
C LEU A 249 7.90 5.02 10.08
N ALA A 250 8.88 4.42 9.41
CA ALA A 250 9.47 4.95 8.18
C ALA A 250 8.79 4.38 6.93
N THR A 251 8.57 5.23 5.93
CA THR A 251 8.05 4.80 4.62
C THR A 251 8.83 5.44 3.48
N GLY A 252 8.82 4.80 2.30
CA GLY A 252 9.39 5.37 1.07
C GLY A 252 8.53 6.47 0.43
N HIS A 253 7.69 7.18 1.20
CA HIS A 253 6.93 8.29 0.65
C HIS A 253 7.77 9.57 0.60
N TYR A 254 7.52 10.37 -0.45
CA TYR A 254 8.07 11.72 -0.59
C TYR A 254 7.14 12.72 0.10
N ALA A 255 7.38 12.94 1.38
CA ALA A 255 6.74 13.99 2.17
C ALA A 255 7.68 14.39 3.30
N ARG A 256 7.35 15.44 4.04
CA ARG A 256 8.12 15.87 5.21
C ARG A 256 7.22 16.06 6.41
N VAL A 257 7.80 15.94 7.59
CA VAL A 257 7.14 16.27 8.86
C VAL A 257 7.77 17.57 9.35
N GLY A 258 6.95 18.59 9.60
CA GLY A 258 7.39 19.83 10.22
C GLY A 258 7.51 19.70 11.74
N ASP A 259 8.27 20.61 12.35
CA ASP A 259 8.39 20.74 13.82
C ASP A 259 7.03 20.98 14.51
N ASP A 260 6.03 21.44 13.76
CA ASP A 260 4.65 21.60 14.20
C ASP A 260 3.81 20.31 14.16
N GLY A 261 4.43 19.16 13.86
CA GLY A 261 3.76 17.86 13.77
C GLY A 261 2.82 17.74 12.58
N LEU A 262 2.99 18.58 11.55
CA LEU A 262 2.16 18.59 10.34
C LEU A 262 2.93 18.08 9.13
N LEU A 263 2.20 17.49 8.18
CA LEU A 263 2.75 17.09 6.89
C LEU A 263 3.07 18.33 6.05
N ARG A 264 4.19 18.24 5.33
CA ARG A 264 4.65 19.22 4.35
C ARG A 264 4.96 18.55 3.03
N ALA A 265 4.89 19.32 1.97
CA ALA A 265 5.32 18.86 0.65
C ALA A 265 6.79 18.46 0.66
N ALA A 266 7.14 17.41 -0.10
CA ALA A 266 8.54 17.04 -0.34
C ALA A 266 9.30 18.14 -1.10
N VAL A 267 10.63 18.08 -1.07
CA VAL A 267 11.46 18.99 -1.87
C VAL A 267 11.34 18.75 -3.37
N ASP A 268 11.01 17.52 -3.77
CA ASP A 268 10.72 17.15 -5.16
C ASP A 268 9.23 17.35 -5.48
N PRO A 269 8.85 18.40 -6.22
CA PRO A 269 7.45 18.67 -6.52
C PRO A 269 6.83 17.62 -7.46
N ALA A 270 7.65 16.92 -8.26
CA ALA A 270 7.17 15.91 -9.20
C ALA A 270 6.83 14.59 -8.49
N LYS A 271 7.38 14.37 -7.29
CA LYS A 271 7.12 13.19 -6.46
C LYS A 271 6.35 13.46 -5.18
N ASP A 272 6.09 14.72 -4.83
CA ASP A 272 5.33 15.11 -3.64
C ASP A 272 4.08 14.24 -3.43
N GLN A 273 4.08 13.49 -2.33
CA GLN A 273 3.03 12.58 -1.91
C GLN A 273 2.26 13.10 -0.69
N SER A 274 2.50 14.34 -0.25
CA SER A 274 1.75 14.95 0.86
C SER A 274 0.24 14.92 0.64
N TYR A 275 -0.22 15.03 -0.62
CA TYR A 275 -1.63 14.90 -0.98
C TYR A 275 -2.20 13.50 -0.63
N MET A 276 -1.46 12.44 -0.92
CA MET A 276 -1.89 11.05 -0.64
C MET A 276 -1.84 10.70 0.85
N LEU A 277 -1.19 11.54 1.65
CA LEU A 277 -1.03 11.38 3.10
C LEU A 277 -1.91 12.34 3.90
N ALA A 278 -2.67 13.22 3.24
CA ALA A 278 -3.36 14.34 3.88
C ALA A 278 -4.42 13.93 4.92
N ALA A 279 -4.92 12.70 4.87
CA ALA A 279 -5.88 12.16 5.83
C ALA A 279 -5.26 11.68 7.14
N LEU A 280 -3.92 11.61 7.23
CA LEU A 280 -3.23 11.20 8.45
C LEU A 280 -3.53 12.16 9.60
N ALA A 281 -3.83 11.57 10.76
CA ALA A 281 -3.98 12.33 12.00
C ALA A 281 -2.63 12.91 12.45
N PRO A 282 -2.57 14.10 13.07
CA PRO A 282 -1.32 14.71 13.55
C PRO A 282 -0.53 13.79 14.50
N GLU A 283 -1.22 12.99 15.29
CA GLU A 283 -0.62 12.01 16.21
C GLU A 283 0.11 10.90 15.44
N SER A 284 -0.49 10.43 14.34
CA SER A 284 0.15 9.48 13.43
C SER A 284 1.36 10.14 12.76
N VAL A 285 1.21 11.36 12.23
CA VAL A 285 2.29 12.12 11.57
C VAL A 285 3.50 12.31 12.49
N ALA A 286 3.29 12.57 13.78
CA ALA A 286 4.37 12.71 14.76
C ALA A 286 5.24 11.45 14.92
N ARG A 287 4.71 10.28 14.56
CA ARG A 287 5.44 9.00 14.55
C ARG A 287 5.97 8.61 13.17
N MET A 288 5.60 9.33 12.12
CA MET A 288 6.03 9.04 10.77
C MET A 288 7.44 9.57 10.50
N ARG A 289 8.19 8.81 9.72
CA ARG A 289 9.46 9.23 9.12
C ARG A 289 9.40 9.05 7.61
N PHE A 290 9.89 10.05 6.89
CA PHE A 290 9.94 10.06 5.43
C PHE A 290 11.38 10.33 4.97
N PRO A 291 12.25 9.29 4.97
CA PRO A 291 13.67 9.48 4.64
C PRO A 291 13.93 10.11 3.27
N LEU A 292 12.98 9.99 2.34
CA LEU A 292 13.10 10.52 0.98
C LEU A 292 12.54 11.94 0.83
N GLY A 293 11.99 12.54 1.88
CA GLY A 293 11.31 13.84 1.84
C GLY A 293 12.18 15.02 1.42
N GLU A 294 13.49 14.90 1.66
CA GLU A 294 14.54 15.88 1.35
C GLU A 294 15.37 15.48 0.12
N MET A 295 14.89 14.52 -0.68
CA MET A 295 15.59 14.02 -1.86
C MET A 295 14.72 14.12 -3.11
N THR A 296 15.37 14.32 -4.24
CA THR A 296 14.78 14.18 -5.57
C THR A 296 14.80 12.73 -6.05
N LYS A 297 13.88 12.37 -6.95
CA LYS A 297 13.86 11.01 -7.53
C LYS A 297 15.19 10.58 -8.14
N PRO A 298 15.91 11.43 -8.90
CA PRO A 298 17.24 11.08 -9.41
C PRO A 298 18.24 10.74 -8.29
N GLU A 299 18.31 11.53 -7.22
CA GLU A 299 19.21 11.26 -6.08
C GLU A 299 18.89 9.92 -5.41
N VAL A 300 17.60 9.57 -5.27
CA VAL A 300 17.18 8.26 -4.75
C VAL A 300 17.64 7.12 -5.65
N ARG A 301 17.59 7.29 -6.98
CA ARG A 301 18.07 6.29 -7.95
C ARG A 301 19.59 6.13 -7.90
N GLU A 302 20.33 7.23 -7.77
CA GLU A 302 21.78 7.22 -7.61
C GLU A 302 22.19 6.51 -6.34
N LEU A 303 21.52 6.78 -5.22
CA LEU A 303 21.76 6.12 -3.95
C LEU A 303 21.46 4.61 -4.03
N ALA A 304 20.35 4.21 -4.67
CA ALA A 304 20.03 2.81 -4.88
C ALA A 304 21.13 2.07 -5.66
N ALA A 305 21.68 2.72 -6.69
CA ALA A 305 22.78 2.16 -7.48
C ALA A 305 24.09 2.10 -6.69
N ALA A 306 24.41 3.15 -5.92
CA ALA A 306 25.61 3.22 -5.08
C ALA A 306 25.62 2.15 -3.98
N ALA A 307 24.46 1.90 -3.37
CA ALA A 307 24.25 0.84 -2.38
C ALA A 307 24.08 -0.56 -2.99
N ALA A 308 24.20 -0.69 -4.33
CA ALA A 308 24.04 -1.93 -5.07
C ALA A 308 22.71 -2.67 -4.78
N LEU A 309 21.63 -1.94 -4.53
CA LEU A 309 20.32 -2.53 -4.25
C LEU A 309 19.79 -3.24 -5.49
N SER A 310 19.30 -4.48 -5.32
CA SER A 310 18.80 -5.33 -6.43
C SER A 310 17.65 -4.70 -7.23
N VAL A 311 16.95 -3.72 -6.65
CA VAL A 311 15.82 -3.00 -7.23
C VAL A 311 16.20 -1.64 -7.86
N ALA A 312 17.49 -1.30 -7.95
CA ALA A 312 17.94 0.01 -8.41
C ALA A 312 17.40 0.39 -9.80
N GLN A 313 17.22 -0.61 -10.68
CA GLN A 313 16.70 -0.43 -12.05
C GLN A 313 15.20 -0.72 -12.19
N THR A 314 14.52 -1.13 -11.12
CA THR A 314 13.09 -1.47 -11.17
C THR A 314 12.26 -0.21 -11.43
N PRO A 315 11.39 -0.18 -12.46
CA PRO A 315 10.50 0.96 -12.70
C PRO A 315 9.60 1.29 -11.50
N ASP A 316 9.13 2.52 -11.42
CA ASP A 316 8.14 2.90 -10.41
C ASP A 316 6.80 2.21 -10.73
N SER A 317 6.15 1.64 -9.72
CA SER A 317 4.78 1.14 -9.86
C SER A 317 3.86 2.27 -10.31
N GLN A 318 3.14 2.02 -11.40
CA GLN A 318 2.08 2.89 -11.91
C GLN A 318 0.73 2.20 -11.62
N ASP A 319 -0.35 2.98 -11.56
CA ASP A 319 -1.73 2.55 -11.29
C ASP A 319 -2.10 2.24 -9.83
N LEU A 320 -3.40 2.03 -9.62
CA LEU A 320 -3.95 1.62 -8.32
C LEU A 320 -3.46 0.20 -7.99
N CYS A 321 -2.99 0.02 -6.75
CA CYS A 321 -2.33 -1.23 -6.33
C CYS A 321 -3.20 -2.48 -6.50
N PHE A 322 -4.53 -2.36 -6.44
CA PHE A 322 -5.46 -3.48 -6.59
C PHE A 322 -5.95 -3.71 -8.03
N LEU A 323 -5.76 -2.74 -8.93
CA LEU A 323 -6.05 -2.92 -10.36
C LEU A 323 -4.94 -3.75 -11.02
N ALA A 324 -3.66 -3.47 -10.74
CA ALA A 324 -2.54 -4.33 -11.15
C ALA A 324 -2.59 -4.76 -12.64
N GLY A 325 -2.84 -3.82 -13.55
CA GLY A 325 -2.98 -4.07 -14.99
C GLY A 325 -4.40 -4.39 -15.46
N THR A 326 -5.34 -4.68 -14.56
CA THR A 326 -6.77 -4.82 -14.88
C THR A 326 -7.39 -3.45 -15.15
N ALA A 327 -8.15 -3.33 -16.24
CA ALA A 327 -8.90 -2.11 -16.54
C ALA A 327 -9.96 -1.84 -15.46
N SER A 328 -10.10 -0.58 -15.05
CA SER A 328 -11.08 -0.15 -14.04
C SER A 328 -12.49 -0.65 -14.34
N ASP A 329 -12.92 -0.63 -15.59
CA ASP A 329 -14.25 -1.05 -16.03
C ASP A 329 -14.48 -2.54 -15.76
N SER A 330 -13.50 -3.39 -16.09
CA SER A 330 -13.55 -4.84 -15.82
C SER A 330 -13.57 -5.12 -14.31
N PHE A 331 -12.80 -4.34 -13.54
CA PHE A 331 -12.79 -4.47 -12.09
C PHE A 331 -14.14 -4.11 -11.46
N LEU A 332 -14.74 -2.99 -11.89
CA LEU A 332 -16.05 -2.53 -11.41
C LEU A 332 -17.19 -3.49 -11.79
N ALA A 333 -17.14 -4.11 -12.97
CA ALA A 333 -18.08 -5.15 -13.36
C ALA A 333 -17.98 -6.36 -12.41
N LYS A 334 -16.77 -6.89 -12.22
CA LYS A 334 -16.52 -8.09 -11.40
C LYS A 334 -16.84 -7.88 -9.91
N HIS A 335 -16.36 -6.79 -9.31
CA HIS A 335 -16.44 -6.58 -7.86
C HIS A 335 -17.63 -5.72 -7.44
N GLY A 336 -18.24 -4.97 -8.36
CA GLY A 336 -19.37 -4.08 -8.09
C GLY A 336 -20.65 -4.40 -8.85
N GLY A 337 -20.63 -5.35 -9.78
CA GLY A 337 -21.77 -5.62 -10.68
C GLY A 337 -22.10 -4.43 -11.60
N ILE A 338 -21.16 -3.51 -11.79
CA ILE A 338 -21.35 -2.32 -12.61
C ILE A 338 -21.04 -2.67 -14.07
N GLU A 339 -22.00 -3.31 -14.72
CA GLU A 339 -21.85 -3.78 -16.10
C GLU A 339 -21.91 -2.61 -17.10
N PRO A 340 -21.17 -2.70 -18.23
CA PRO A 340 -21.31 -1.77 -19.32
C PRO A 340 -22.76 -1.74 -19.83
N ARG A 341 -23.38 -0.56 -19.75
CA ARG A 341 -24.75 -0.31 -20.24
C ARG A 341 -24.78 0.92 -21.12
N PRO A 342 -25.45 0.87 -22.29
CA PRO A 342 -25.69 2.05 -23.11
C PRO A 342 -26.37 3.17 -22.32
N GLY A 343 -25.84 4.39 -22.45
CA GLY A 343 -26.36 5.59 -21.82
C GLY A 343 -26.26 6.79 -22.75
N ALA A 344 -27.00 7.86 -22.45
CA ALA A 344 -27.03 9.06 -23.26
C ALA A 344 -25.98 10.06 -22.81
N ILE A 345 -25.34 10.73 -23.77
CA ILE A 345 -24.57 11.94 -23.51
C ILE A 345 -25.46 13.15 -23.85
N VAL A 346 -25.68 14.04 -22.89
CA VAL A 346 -26.61 15.17 -23.01
C VAL A 346 -25.94 16.50 -22.71
N THR A 347 -26.41 17.60 -23.30
CA THR A 347 -26.00 18.96 -22.89
C THR A 347 -26.70 19.39 -21.61
N ALA A 348 -26.32 20.56 -21.05
CA ALA A 348 -27.01 21.16 -19.90
C ALA A 348 -28.51 21.43 -20.16
N GLU A 349 -28.89 21.65 -21.42
CA GLU A 349 -30.27 21.84 -21.87
C GLU A 349 -31.03 20.51 -22.08
N GLY A 350 -30.39 19.37 -21.83
CA GLY A 350 -30.97 18.04 -22.00
C GLY A 350 -30.99 17.53 -23.45
N VAL A 351 -30.25 18.17 -24.36
CA VAL A 351 -30.15 17.71 -25.75
C VAL A 351 -29.18 16.55 -25.86
N THR A 352 -29.63 15.41 -26.38
CA THR A 352 -28.75 14.26 -26.64
C THR A 352 -27.78 14.56 -27.77
N VAL A 353 -26.48 14.46 -27.48
CA VAL A 353 -25.37 14.72 -28.43
C VAL A 353 -24.53 13.48 -28.72
N GLY A 354 -24.79 12.37 -28.01
CA GLY A 354 -24.10 11.11 -28.22
C GLY A 354 -24.58 10.01 -27.30
N SER A 355 -23.84 8.92 -27.26
CA SER A 355 -24.07 7.80 -26.35
C SER A 355 -22.75 7.25 -25.83
N HIS A 356 -22.82 6.49 -24.75
CA HIS A 356 -21.67 5.85 -24.12
C HIS A 356 -22.01 4.44 -23.63
N SER A 357 -21.01 3.70 -23.16
CA SER A 357 -21.15 2.33 -22.64
C SER A 357 -21.15 2.21 -21.11
N GLY A 358 -21.11 3.33 -20.39
CA GLY A 358 -21.43 3.38 -18.95
C GLY A 358 -20.99 4.69 -18.33
N ALA A 359 -21.82 5.32 -17.48
CA ALA A 359 -21.50 6.61 -16.88
C ALA A 359 -20.27 6.55 -15.94
N HIS A 360 -20.03 5.39 -15.31
CA HIS A 360 -18.85 5.12 -14.45
C HIS A 360 -17.50 5.25 -15.18
N ARG A 361 -17.49 5.26 -16.52
CA ARG A 361 -16.28 5.41 -17.34
C ARG A 361 -15.84 6.87 -17.50
N PHE A 362 -16.60 7.80 -16.92
CA PHE A 362 -16.40 9.23 -17.09
C PHE A 362 -16.16 9.90 -15.74
N THR A 363 -15.22 10.85 -15.74
CA THR A 363 -14.95 11.71 -14.59
C THR A 363 -15.21 13.16 -14.96
N VAL A 364 -15.71 13.96 -14.02
CA VAL A 364 -15.89 15.41 -14.20
C VAL A 364 -14.59 16.06 -14.70
N GLY A 365 -14.71 16.85 -15.78
CA GLY A 365 -13.61 17.48 -16.50
C GLY A 365 -12.96 16.62 -17.58
N GLN A 366 -13.39 15.38 -17.78
CA GLN A 366 -12.90 14.51 -18.85
C GLN A 366 -13.37 15.01 -20.22
N ARG A 367 -12.46 14.97 -21.20
CA ARG A 367 -12.73 15.30 -22.61
C ARG A 367 -12.63 14.07 -23.52
N ARG A 368 -11.62 13.23 -23.30
CA ARG A 368 -11.33 12.07 -24.16
C ARG A 368 -12.35 10.97 -23.92
N GLY A 369 -12.66 10.19 -24.96
CA GLY A 369 -13.61 9.08 -24.89
C GLY A 369 -15.08 9.46 -24.98
N LEU A 370 -15.42 10.75 -25.18
CA LEU A 370 -16.79 11.20 -25.42
C LEU A 370 -17.27 10.90 -26.85
N GLU A 371 -16.34 10.86 -27.82
CA GLU A 371 -16.61 10.55 -29.25
C GLU A 371 -17.73 11.39 -29.91
N ILE A 372 -17.95 12.61 -29.41
CA ILE A 372 -18.94 13.56 -29.94
C ILE A 372 -18.34 14.32 -31.12
N GLY A 373 -18.93 14.17 -32.31
CA GLY A 373 -18.59 14.94 -33.52
C GLY A 373 -19.53 16.12 -33.77
N GLY A 374 -19.12 17.05 -34.63
CA GLY A 374 -20.02 18.10 -35.16
C GLY A 374 -20.26 19.31 -34.24
N VAL A 375 -19.46 19.48 -33.18
CA VAL A 375 -19.52 20.63 -32.26
C VAL A 375 -18.40 21.63 -32.56
N GLU A 376 -18.70 22.94 -32.55
CA GLU A 376 -17.71 24.01 -32.82
C GLU A 376 -16.66 24.12 -31.70
N GLU A 377 -17.07 23.92 -30.45
CA GLU A 377 -16.18 23.97 -29.28
C GLU A 377 -16.07 22.60 -28.59
N PRO A 378 -14.90 22.25 -28.01
CA PRO A 378 -14.72 20.99 -27.29
C PRO A 378 -15.62 20.90 -26.05
N LEU A 379 -16.31 19.77 -25.91
CA LEU A 379 -17.13 19.45 -24.75
C LEU A 379 -16.37 18.63 -23.71
N TYR A 380 -16.78 18.78 -22.46
CA TYR A 380 -16.21 18.14 -21.28
C TYR A 380 -17.33 17.61 -20.38
N VAL A 381 -17.07 16.50 -19.69
CA VAL A 381 -18.00 15.94 -18.69
C VAL A 381 -18.20 16.94 -17.56
N MET A 382 -19.45 17.35 -17.34
CA MET A 382 -19.87 18.23 -16.25
C MET A 382 -20.41 17.44 -15.06
N ALA A 383 -21.16 16.37 -15.33
CA ALA A 383 -21.74 15.51 -14.32
C ALA A 383 -21.97 14.10 -14.88
N THR A 384 -22.03 13.14 -13.98
CA THR A 384 -22.34 11.74 -14.24
C THR A 384 -23.48 11.33 -13.33
N ASP A 385 -24.51 10.71 -13.89
CA ASP A 385 -25.64 10.16 -13.15
C ASP A 385 -25.67 8.65 -13.36
N ALA A 386 -25.40 7.92 -12.28
CA ALA A 386 -25.36 6.46 -12.30
C ALA A 386 -26.76 5.83 -12.32
N GLU A 387 -27.78 6.48 -11.77
CA GLU A 387 -29.17 5.98 -11.74
C GLU A 387 -29.77 6.03 -13.14
N THR A 388 -29.69 7.19 -13.79
CA THR A 388 -30.20 7.35 -15.17
C THR A 388 -29.20 6.83 -16.22
N ASN A 389 -27.95 6.58 -15.84
CA ASN A 389 -26.83 6.26 -16.72
C ASN A 389 -26.64 7.33 -17.80
N THR A 390 -26.55 8.58 -17.36
CA THR A 390 -26.43 9.77 -18.23
C THR A 390 -25.13 10.50 -17.95
N VAL A 391 -24.48 11.01 -19.00
CA VAL A 391 -23.32 11.89 -18.90
C VAL A 391 -23.72 13.27 -19.41
N THR A 392 -23.66 14.28 -18.53
CA THR A 392 -23.90 15.67 -18.92
C THR A 392 -22.59 16.29 -19.37
N VAL A 393 -22.59 16.96 -20.52
CA VAL A 393 -21.43 17.64 -21.09
C VAL A 393 -21.70 19.12 -21.33
N GLY A 394 -20.63 19.91 -21.28
CA GLY A 394 -20.67 21.33 -21.60
C GLY A 394 -19.29 21.87 -21.94
N THR A 395 -19.21 23.19 -22.08
CA THR A 395 -17.99 23.88 -22.47
C THR A 395 -17.01 24.02 -21.31
N ARG A 396 -15.79 24.49 -21.62
CA ARG A 396 -14.75 24.72 -20.61
C ARG A 396 -15.15 25.83 -19.62
N SER A 397 -15.85 26.87 -20.02
CA SER A 397 -16.23 27.96 -19.11
C SER A 397 -17.18 27.45 -18.02
N GLU A 398 -18.10 26.55 -18.38
CA GLU A 398 -19.16 26.02 -17.50
C GLU A 398 -18.66 25.09 -16.38
N LEU A 399 -17.41 24.63 -16.46
CA LEU A 399 -16.77 23.75 -15.46
C LEU A 399 -15.95 24.52 -14.41
N HIS A 400 -15.84 25.84 -14.55
CA HIS A 400 -15.17 26.66 -13.55
C HIS A 400 -16.09 26.84 -12.34
N ARG A 401 -15.53 26.68 -11.15
CA ARG A 401 -16.24 26.85 -9.87
C ARG A 401 -15.48 27.84 -9.01
N SER A 402 -16.16 28.86 -8.50
CA SER A 402 -15.63 29.76 -7.46
C SER A 402 -15.84 29.22 -6.06
N GLU A 403 -16.81 28.31 -5.89
CA GLU A 403 -17.13 27.66 -4.63
C GLU A 403 -17.13 26.15 -4.82
N VAL A 404 -16.59 25.42 -3.85
CA VAL A 404 -16.55 23.95 -3.87
C VAL A 404 -17.15 23.45 -2.56
N ALA A 405 -18.27 22.74 -2.66
CA ALA A 405 -18.88 22.08 -1.52
C ALA A 405 -18.04 20.87 -1.09
N LEU A 406 -17.94 20.68 0.22
CA LEU A 406 -17.16 19.63 0.85
C LEU A 406 -18.03 18.78 1.77
N THR A 407 -17.59 17.56 2.00
CA THR A 407 -18.07 16.66 3.05
C THR A 407 -16.87 16.11 3.82
N ASP A 408 -17.12 15.50 4.98
CA ASP A 408 -16.09 14.85 5.80
C ASP A 408 -14.89 15.76 6.13
N VAL A 409 -15.17 17.04 6.40
CA VAL A 409 -14.13 18.03 6.70
C VAL A 409 -13.41 17.66 7.99
N LYS A 410 -12.14 17.30 7.87
CA LYS A 410 -11.22 17.01 8.98
C LYS A 410 -10.17 18.10 9.06
N LEU A 411 -10.14 18.80 10.19
CA LEU A 411 -9.21 19.89 10.44
C LEU A 411 -8.19 19.52 11.53
N TYR A 412 -6.93 19.83 11.28
CA TYR A 412 -5.81 19.67 12.21
C TYR A 412 -5.39 20.99 12.86
N ARG A 413 -5.90 22.10 12.32
CA ARG A 413 -5.75 23.46 12.82
C ARG A 413 -7.09 24.21 12.62
N PRO A 414 -7.30 25.35 13.29
CA PRO A 414 -8.52 26.14 13.12
C PRO A 414 -8.79 26.50 11.65
N ALA A 415 -10.05 26.50 11.22
CA ALA A 415 -10.43 26.72 9.82
C ALA A 415 -9.88 28.03 9.23
N GLU A 416 -9.65 29.03 10.08
CA GLU A 416 -9.18 30.37 9.72
C GLU A 416 -7.74 30.38 9.19
N VAL A 417 -6.94 29.34 9.47
CA VAL A 417 -5.57 29.25 8.95
C VAL A 417 -5.49 28.68 7.53
N VAL A 418 -6.61 28.15 7.00
CA VAL A 418 -6.68 27.61 5.64
C VAL A 418 -6.60 28.78 4.66
N ASP A 419 -5.50 28.86 3.92
CA ASP A 419 -5.26 29.90 2.91
C ASP A 419 -5.24 29.34 1.48
N GLN A 420 -5.08 28.02 1.34
CA GLN A 420 -5.01 27.33 0.07
C GLN A 420 -5.68 25.95 0.12
N ALA A 421 -6.14 25.47 -1.03
CA ALA A 421 -6.63 24.10 -1.19
C ALA A 421 -6.09 23.45 -2.47
N ARG A 422 -5.69 22.18 -2.37
CA ARG A 422 -5.34 21.33 -3.52
C ARG A 422 -6.47 20.34 -3.76
N LEU A 423 -7.14 20.47 -4.92
CA LEU A 423 -8.35 19.69 -5.26
C LEU A 423 -8.07 18.44 -6.14
N ARG A 424 -6.79 18.22 -6.49
CA ARG A 424 -6.29 17.05 -7.23
C ARG A 424 -4.78 16.92 -7.04
N SER A 425 -4.26 15.70 -6.94
CA SER A 425 -2.85 15.43 -6.59
C SER A 425 -1.80 16.24 -7.37
N HIS A 426 -1.95 16.35 -8.68
CA HIS A 426 -1.02 17.07 -9.58
C HIS A 426 -1.53 18.46 -10.02
N ALA A 427 -2.58 18.97 -9.38
CA ALA A 427 -3.04 20.33 -9.61
C ALA A 427 -2.31 21.30 -8.69
N PRO A 428 -2.10 22.57 -9.12
CA PRO A 428 -1.62 23.60 -8.21
C PRO A 428 -2.62 23.83 -7.08
N ALA A 429 -2.11 24.26 -5.92
CA ALA A 429 -2.95 24.75 -4.84
C ALA A 429 -3.60 26.08 -5.25
N LEU A 430 -4.84 26.31 -4.82
CA LEU A 430 -5.61 27.50 -5.12
C LEU A 430 -5.83 28.29 -3.82
N GLU A 431 -5.58 29.60 -3.87
CA GLU A 431 -5.92 30.50 -2.76
C GLU A 431 -7.42 30.43 -2.46
N CYS A 432 -7.76 30.21 -1.19
CA CYS A 432 -9.13 30.00 -0.75
C CYS A 432 -9.37 30.42 0.69
N ARG A 433 -10.64 30.42 1.10
CA ARG A 433 -11.07 30.45 2.49
C ARG A 433 -12.05 29.29 2.72
N LEU A 434 -11.93 28.63 3.86
CA LEU A 434 -12.91 27.65 4.31
C LEU A 434 -14.01 28.34 5.11
N ASN A 435 -15.27 28.16 4.70
CA ASN A 435 -16.45 28.66 5.37
C ASN A 435 -17.42 27.51 5.64
N GLY A 436 -17.35 26.94 6.85
CA GLY A 436 -18.08 25.70 7.17
C GLY A 436 -17.59 24.54 6.30
N ASP A 437 -18.47 24.05 5.43
CA ASP A 437 -18.26 22.97 4.48
C ASP A 437 -18.10 23.48 3.03
N VAL A 438 -17.85 24.77 2.81
CA VAL A 438 -17.63 25.36 1.49
C VAL A 438 -16.25 25.99 1.38
N LEU A 439 -15.52 25.67 0.31
CA LEU A 439 -14.31 26.38 -0.09
C LEU A 439 -14.64 27.54 -1.03
N GLU A 440 -14.41 28.76 -0.57
CA GLU A 440 -14.50 29.98 -1.37
C GLU A 440 -13.14 30.25 -2.03
N LEU A 441 -13.05 30.08 -3.35
CA LEU A 441 -11.81 30.19 -4.11
C LEU A 441 -11.63 31.59 -4.70
N LYS A 442 -10.42 32.15 -4.54
CA LYS A 442 -10.07 33.45 -5.14
C LYS A 442 -9.95 33.40 -6.67
N LYS A 443 -9.53 32.25 -7.18
CA LYS A 443 -9.53 31.91 -8.61
C LYS A 443 -10.35 30.65 -8.79
N THR A 444 -11.12 30.59 -9.87
CA THR A 444 -12.00 29.46 -10.11
C THR A 444 -11.20 28.16 -10.29
N ALA A 445 -11.65 27.09 -9.62
CA ALA A 445 -11.15 25.74 -9.85
C ALA A 445 -11.73 25.20 -11.16
N TRP A 446 -10.88 24.46 -11.88
CA TRP A 446 -11.29 23.69 -13.04
C TRP A 446 -11.82 22.33 -12.58
N ALA A 447 -13.10 22.06 -12.83
CA ALA A 447 -13.71 20.74 -12.73
C ALA A 447 -13.39 19.97 -11.42
N PRO A 448 -13.72 20.54 -10.23
CA PRO A 448 -13.67 19.79 -8.99
C PRO A 448 -14.59 18.57 -9.10
N ALA A 449 -14.06 17.37 -8.89
CA ALA A 449 -14.78 16.13 -9.12
C ALA A 449 -15.30 15.55 -7.81
N PRO A 450 -16.62 15.28 -7.67
CA PRO A 450 -17.18 14.63 -6.50
C PRO A 450 -16.44 13.34 -6.13
N GLY A 451 -16.20 13.11 -4.84
CA GLY A 451 -15.44 11.97 -4.31
C GLY A 451 -13.91 12.14 -4.32
N GLN A 452 -13.36 13.15 -5.00
CA GLN A 452 -11.94 13.48 -4.86
C GLN A 452 -11.66 14.15 -3.52
N THR A 453 -10.39 14.11 -3.09
CA THR A 453 -9.94 14.76 -1.86
C THR A 453 -9.63 16.23 -2.10
N ALA A 454 -10.15 17.11 -1.23
CA ALA A 454 -9.67 18.47 -1.07
C ALA A 454 -8.65 18.50 0.08
N VAL A 455 -7.39 18.80 -0.23
CA VAL A 455 -6.34 18.98 0.79
C VAL A 455 -6.30 20.43 1.19
N LEU A 456 -6.47 20.70 2.49
CA LEU A 456 -6.53 22.04 3.06
C LEU A 456 -5.15 22.43 3.56
N LEU A 457 -4.68 23.61 3.15
CA LEU A 457 -3.30 24.04 3.32
C LEU A 457 -3.21 25.39 4.05
N SER A 458 -2.09 25.56 4.76
CA SER A 458 -1.61 26.85 5.26
C SER A 458 -0.16 27.01 4.79
N GLY A 459 0.02 27.74 3.69
CA GLY A 459 1.27 27.72 2.94
C GLY A 459 1.60 26.31 2.43
N ASP A 460 2.73 25.74 2.88
CA ASP A 460 3.21 24.40 2.50
C ASP A 460 2.73 23.27 3.44
N ARG A 461 1.93 23.61 4.46
CA ARG A 461 1.52 22.70 5.54
C ARG A 461 0.14 22.13 5.26
N VAL A 462 -0.03 20.82 5.43
CA VAL A 462 -1.35 20.19 5.44
C VAL A 462 -2.02 20.45 6.79
N VAL A 463 -3.09 21.23 6.78
CA VAL A 463 -3.86 21.61 7.97
C VAL A 463 -5.24 20.95 8.02
N GLY A 464 -5.59 20.17 7.00
CA GLY A 464 -6.79 19.36 6.99
C GLY A 464 -7.02 18.67 5.63
N CYS A 465 -8.11 17.93 5.56
CA CYS A 465 -8.60 17.35 4.32
C CYS A 465 -10.12 17.23 4.36
N ALA A 466 -10.73 17.11 3.18
CA ALA A 466 -12.15 16.86 3.02
C ALA A 466 -12.41 16.07 1.73
N THR A 467 -13.65 15.64 1.53
CA THR A 467 -14.13 15.06 0.27
C THR A 467 -14.89 16.13 -0.50
N ILE A 468 -14.69 16.22 -1.82
CA ILE A 468 -15.49 17.10 -2.69
C ILE A 468 -16.89 16.47 -2.86
N ALA A 469 -17.93 17.26 -2.62
CA ALA A 469 -19.33 16.83 -2.66
C ALA A 469 -19.88 16.68 -4.08
#